data_AF-A0A9Q2QTS9-F1
#
_entry.id   AF-A0A9Q2QTS9-F1
#
_cell.length_a   1.000
_cell.length_b   1.000
_cell.length_c   1.000
_cell.angle_alpha   90.00
_cell.angle_beta   90.00
_cell.angle_gamma   90.00
#
_symmetry.space_group_name_H-M   'P 1'
#
loop_
_entity.id
_entity.type
_entity.pdbx_description
1 polymer ?
#
loop_
_entity_poly.entity_id
_entity_poly.type
_entity_poly.pdbx_seq_one_letter_code
_entity_poly.pdbx_strand_id
1 'polypeptide(L)'
;IMGLPLAVRTIRLSFEGLDGGLLQAARTLGHSPMRTFFTVTLPLLSPGLLAGLMLSFSRALGEFGATITFAGNIPGQTQTLPLLLFSAIQSPTGDPMANRIVWLCIALSVSSLIAAEWSARRIRFWLTGVRT
;
A
#
# COMPACT_ATOMS: atom_id res chain seq x y z
N ILE A 1 -3.71 -10.31 -6.47
CA ILE A 1 -3.72 -11.61 -5.74
C ILE A 1 -2.48 -11.74 -4.86
N MET A 2 -1.26 -11.60 -5.40
CA MET A 2 -0.01 -11.78 -4.63
C MET A 2 0.19 -10.81 -3.45
N GLY A 3 -0.30 -9.57 -3.54
CA GLY A 3 -0.23 -8.59 -2.45
C GLY A 3 -1.30 -8.75 -1.35
N LEU A 4 -2.35 -9.53 -1.61
CA LEU A 4 -3.53 -9.61 -0.72
C LEU A 4 -3.20 -10.20 0.67
N PRO A 5 -2.43 -11.30 0.79
CA PRO A 5 -2.07 -11.84 2.11
C PRO A 5 -1.30 -10.83 2.97
N LEU A 6 -0.44 -10.00 2.36
CA LEU A 6 0.31 -8.95 3.04
C LEU A 6 -0.63 -7.85 3.54
N ALA A 7 -1.56 -7.38 2.71
CA ALA A 7 -2.58 -6.42 3.12
C ALA A 7 -3.43 -6.95 4.29
N VAL A 8 -3.95 -8.18 4.17
CA VAL A 8 -4.80 -8.79 5.19
C VAL A 8 -4.06 -8.93 6.52
N ARG A 9 -2.79 -9.37 6.50
CA ARG A 9 -1.97 -9.49 7.70
C ARG A 9 -1.79 -8.13 8.39
N THR A 10 -1.42 -7.09 7.63
CA THR A 10 -1.21 -5.74 8.18
C THR A 10 -2.50 -5.16 8.75
N ILE A 11 -3.62 -5.35 8.06
CA ILE A 11 -4.94 -4.93 8.54
C ILE A 11 -5.30 -5.67 9.82
N ARG A 12 -5.13 -7.00 9.89
CA ARG A 12 -5.42 -7.81 11.08
C ARG A 12 -4.61 -7.35 12.30
N LEU A 13 -3.32 -7.09 12.13
CA LEU A 13 -2.47 -6.56 13.21
C LEU A 13 -2.97 -5.20 13.73
N SER A 14 -3.57 -4.40 12.85
CA SER A 14 -4.14 -3.10 13.24
C SER A 14 -5.46 -3.26 13.99
N PHE A 15 -6.25 -4.30 13.68
CA PHE A 15 -7.42 -4.69 14.47
C PHE A 15 -7.03 -5.21 15.85
N GLU A 16 -5.97 -6.01 15.96
CA GLU A 16 -5.47 -6.53 17.24
C GLU A 16 -5.00 -5.42 18.19
N GLY A 17 -4.56 -4.28 17.66
CA GLY A 17 -4.17 -3.10 18.42
C GLY A 17 -5.32 -2.20 18.87
N LEU A 18 -6.58 -2.49 18.51
CA LEU A 18 -7.73 -1.69 18.94
C LEU A 18 -8.11 -1.98 20.39
N ASP A 19 -8.33 -0.92 21.17
CA ASP A 19 -8.91 -1.05 22.51
C ASP A 19 -10.41 -1.38 22.41
N GLY A 20 -10.79 -2.56 22.89
CA GLY A 20 -12.18 -3.00 22.98
C GLY A 20 -13.06 -2.09 23.82
N GLY A 21 -12.48 -1.34 24.77
CA GLY A 21 -13.19 -0.36 25.60
C GLY A 21 -13.83 0.76 24.79
N LEU A 22 -13.20 1.21 23.70
CA LEU A 22 -13.74 2.24 22.80
C LEU A 22 -15.01 1.75 22.08
N LEU A 23 -15.05 0.48 21.69
CA LEU A 23 -16.24 -0.12 21.07
C LEU A 23 -17.37 -0.29 22.08
N GLN A 24 -17.04 -0.67 23.32
CA GLN A 24 -18.02 -0.81 24.40
C GLN A 24 -18.64 0.54 24.76
N ALA A 25 -17.84 1.59 24.87
CA ALA A 25 -18.30 2.96 25.12
C ALA A 25 -19.21 3.49 23.98
N ALA A 26 -18.90 3.19 22.72
CA ALA A 26 -19.76 3.56 21.60
C ALA A 26 -21.14 2.87 21.70
N ARG A 27 -21.18 1.60 22.13
CA ARG A 27 -22.43 0.86 22.33
C ARG A 27 -23.25 1.41 23.51
N THR A 28 -22.63 1.83 24.61
CA THR A 28 -23.35 2.43 25.74
C THR A 28 -23.94 3.80 25.39
N LEU A 29 -23.34 4.52 24.43
CA LEU A 29 -23.88 5.75 23.86
C LEU A 29 -25.01 5.51 22.83
N GLY A 30 -25.48 4.26 22.67
CA GLY A 30 -26.60 3.91 21.79
C GLY A 30 -26.25 3.83 20.30
N HIS A 31 -24.97 3.78 19.92
CA HIS A 31 -24.61 3.58 18.52
C HIS A 31 -24.95 2.14 18.08
N SER A 32 -25.62 2.02 16.93
CA SER A 32 -25.80 0.73 16.25
C SER A 32 -24.45 0.18 15.77
N PRO A 33 -24.29 -1.15 15.61
CA PRO A 33 -23.02 -1.76 15.20
C PRO A 33 -22.44 -1.16 13.92
N MET A 34 -23.31 -0.86 12.96
CA MET A 34 -22.95 -0.25 11.69
C MET A 34 -22.43 1.18 11.87
N ARG A 35 -23.08 1.97 12.75
CA ARG A 35 -22.64 3.32 13.07
C ARG A 35 -21.29 3.29 13.78
N THR A 36 -21.12 2.44 14.80
CA THR A 36 -19.83 2.25 15.52
C THR A 36 -18.71 1.88 14.56
N PHE A 37 -18.97 1.03 13.56
CA PHE A 37 -17.97 0.67 12.57
C PHE A 37 -17.47 1.90 11.79
N PHE A 38 -18.37 2.70 11.21
CA PHE A 38 -17.97 3.83 10.38
C PHE A 38 -17.46 5.04 11.17
N THR A 39 -17.93 5.27 12.41
CA THR A 39 -17.54 6.45 13.21
C THR A 39 -16.39 6.21 14.18
N VAL A 40 -16.14 4.96 14.60
CA VAL A 40 -15.11 4.65 15.61
C VAL A 40 -14.09 3.69 15.04
N THR A 41 -14.52 2.50 14.60
CA THR A 41 -13.60 1.43 14.19
C THR A 41 -12.82 1.80 12.92
N LEU A 42 -13.50 2.27 11.87
CA LEU A 42 -12.88 2.58 10.58
C LEU A 42 -11.86 3.75 10.66
N PRO A 43 -12.14 4.89 11.33
CA PRO A 43 -11.14 5.94 11.53
C PRO A 43 -9.91 5.47 12.32
N LEU A 44 -10.12 4.68 13.38
CA LEU A 44 -9.02 4.15 14.20
C LEU A 44 -8.16 3.14 13.43
N LEU A 45 -8.77 2.35 12.54
CA LEU A 45 -8.08 1.39 11.67
C LEU A 45 -7.45 2.03 10.44
N SER A 46 -7.79 3.27 10.11
CA SER A 46 -7.34 3.93 8.88
C SER A 46 -5.81 3.93 8.68
N PRO A 47 -4.95 4.11 9.70
CA PRO A 47 -3.50 4.01 9.53
C PRO A 47 -3.06 2.61 9.10
N GLY A 48 -3.69 1.59 9.70
CA GLY A 48 -3.45 0.17 9.41
C GLY A 48 -3.91 -0.24 8.02
N LEU A 49 -5.08 0.25 7.62
CA LEU A 49 -5.64 0.03 6.30
C LEU A 49 -4.74 0.64 5.21
N LEU A 50 -4.32 1.89 5.40
CA LEU A 50 -3.39 2.57 4.50
C LEU A 50 -2.05 1.84 4.39
N ALA A 51 -1.48 1.41 5.52
CA ALA A 51 -0.24 0.63 5.52
C ALA A 51 -0.39 -0.70 4.75
N GLY A 52 -1.50 -1.43 4.96
CA GLY A 52 -1.78 -2.67 4.25
C GLY A 52 -1.97 -2.46 2.73
N LEU A 53 -2.68 -1.39 2.34
CA LEU A 53 -2.86 -1.02 0.94
C LEU A 53 -1.53 -0.67 0.27
N MET A 54 -0.67 0.11 0.93
CA MET A 54 0.62 0.50 0.37
C MET A 54 1.58 -0.67 0.24
N LEU A 55 1.63 -1.59 1.22
CA LEU A 55 2.42 -2.82 1.11
C LEU A 55 1.95 -3.68 -0.07
N SER A 56 0.63 -3.88 -0.21
CA SER A 56 0.07 -4.68 -1.30
C SER A 56 0.29 -4.03 -2.66
N PHE A 57 0.16 -2.72 -2.75
CA PHE A 57 0.47 -1.95 -3.96
C PHE A 57 1.94 -2.06 -4.35
N SER A 58 2.84 -1.88 -3.39
CA SER A 58 4.28 -2.06 -3.61
C SER A 58 4.60 -3.47 -4.09
N ARG A 59 3.93 -4.49 -3.54
CA ARG A 59 4.12 -5.87 -3.97
C ARG A 59 3.61 -6.10 -5.39
N ALA A 60 2.46 -5.50 -5.74
CA ALA A 60 1.86 -5.60 -7.06
C ALA A 60 2.72 -4.93 -8.14
N LEU A 61 3.38 -3.80 -7.85
CA LEU A 61 4.32 -3.17 -8.78
C LEU A 61 5.50 -4.08 -9.16
N GLY A 62 5.93 -4.94 -8.23
CA GLY A 62 6.98 -5.93 -8.45
C GLY A 62 6.51 -7.21 -9.15
N GLU A 63 5.23 -7.34 -9.51
CA GLU A 63 4.72 -8.53 -10.21
C GLU A 63 5.09 -8.53 -11.69
N PHE A 64 6.30 -9.01 -11.97
CA PHE A 64 6.79 -9.22 -13.33
C PHE A 64 6.22 -10.51 -13.96
N GLY A 65 6.35 -11.64 -13.27
CA GLY A 65 6.09 -12.97 -13.82
C GLY A 65 4.63 -13.22 -14.21
N ALA A 66 3.69 -12.81 -13.34
CA ALA A 66 2.26 -12.91 -13.65
C ALA A 66 1.90 -12.05 -14.88
N THR A 67 2.44 -10.83 -14.96
CA THR A 67 2.12 -9.88 -16.04
C THR A 67 2.61 -10.40 -17.39
N ILE A 68 3.88 -10.83 -17.49
CA ILE A 68 4.41 -11.34 -18.77
C ILE A 68 3.70 -12.62 -19.23
N THR A 69 3.30 -13.48 -18.28
CA THR A 69 2.67 -14.78 -18.61
C THR A 69 1.23 -14.60 -19.10
N PHE A 70 0.46 -13.68 -18.50
CA PHE A 70 -0.97 -13.51 -18.81
C PHE A 70 -1.27 -12.35 -19.76
N ALA A 71 -0.58 -11.21 -19.62
CA ALA A 71 -0.80 -10.01 -20.43
C ALA A 71 0.25 -9.86 -21.57
N GLY A 72 1.30 -10.69 -21.55
CA GLY A 72 2.39 -10.60 -22.50
C GLY A 72 3.25 -9.34 -22.30
N ASN A 73 4.06 -9.03 -23.32
CA ASN A 73 4.89 -7.84 -23.37
C ASN A 73 4.77 -7.20 -24.76
N ILE A 74 3.64 -6.53 -25.02
CA ILE A 74 3.39 -5.85 -26.29
C ILE A 74 3.82 -4.38 -26.14
N PRO A 75 4.85 -3.92 -26.88
CA PRO A 75 5.32 -2.54 -26.81
C PRO A 75 4.19 -1.53 -27.04
N GLY A 76 4.06 -0.56 -26.14
CA GLY A 76 3.03 0.49 -26.24
C GLY A 76 1.60 0.09 -25.87
N GLN A 77 1.33 -1.18 -25.53
CA GLN A 77 -0.01 -1.64 -25.13
C GLN A 77 -0.04 -2.26 -23.73
N THR A 78 0.77 -3.31 -23.49
CA THR A 78 0.76 -4.07 -22.22
C THR A 78 2.08 -3.96 -21.45
N GLN A 79 2.99 -3.12 -21.93
CA GLN A 79 4.32 -2.96 -21.37
C GLN A 79 4.29 -2.14 -20.08
N THR A 80 4.56 -2.80 -18.96
CA THR A 80 4.75 -2.17 -17.65
C THR A 80 6.21 -1.77 -17.44
N LEU A 81 6.50 -0.93 -16.44
CA LEU A 81 7.87 -0.51 -16.11
C LEU A 81 8.85 -1.70 -15.92
N PRO A 82 8.50 -2.77 -15.20
CA PRO A 82 9.35 -3.96 -15.10
C PRO A 82 9.58 -4.65 -16.45
N LEU A 83 8.56 -4.73 -17.32
CA LEU A 83 8.68 -5.33 -18.65
C LEU A 83 9.56 -4.50 -19.58
N LEU A 84 9.44 -3.17 -19.50
CA LEU A 84 10.29 -2.23 -20.24
C LEU A 84 11.76 -2.39 -19.83
N LEU A 85 12.03 -2.48 -18.52
CA LEU A 85 13.38 -2.71 -18.00
C LEU A 85 13.94 -4.06 -18.49
N PHE A 86 13.13 -5.12 -18.42
CA PHE A 86 13.52 -6.45 -18.88
C PHE A 86 13.84 -6.49 -20.39
N SER A 87 13.03 -5.81 -21.23
CA SER A 87 13.32 -5.68 -22.65
C SER A 87 14.58 -4.85 -22.92
N ALA A 88 14.83 -3.80 -22.13
CA ALA A 88 16.01 -2.96 -22.29
C ALA A 88 17.30 -3.74 -21.99
N ILE A 89 17.34 -4.54 -20.91
CA ILE A 89 18.55 -5.32 -20.56
C ILE A 89 18.85 -6.47 -21.55
N GLN A 90 17.86 -6.95 -22.30
CA GLN A 90 18.07 -7.97 -23.32
C GLN A 90 18.56 -7.39 -24.64
N SER A 91 18.48 -6.07 -24.82
CA SER A 91 18.91 -5.40 -26.03
C SER A 91 20.41 -5.08 -25.96
N PRO A 92 21.23 -5.40 -26.99
CA PRO A 92 22.67 -5.17 -26.97
C PRO A 92 23.11 -3.71 -26.76
N THR A 93 22.23 -2.76 -27.06
CA THR A 93 22.46 -1.30 -26.90
C THR A 93 21.54 -0.67 -25.87
N GLY A 94 20.87 -1.48 -25.04
CA GLY A 94 19.81 -1.03 -24.13
C GLY A 94 20.28 -0.48 -22.78
N ASP A 95 21.56 -0.61 -22.43
CA ASP A 95 22.16 -0.14 -21.17
C ASP A 95 21.81 1.31 -20.79
N PRO A 96 21.92 2.33 -21.67
CA PRO A 96 21.57 3.71 -21.31
C PRO A 96 20.08 3.87 -20.99
N MET A 97 19.21 3.09 -21.63
CA MET A 97 17.76 3.12 -21.35
C MET A 97 17.44 2.38 -20.06
N ALA A 98 18.04 1.21 -19.82
CA ALA A 98 17.89 0.46 -18.58
C ALA A 98 18.30 1.31 -17.37
N ASN A 99 19.42 2.03 -17.44
CA ASN A 99 19.89 2.88 -16.36
C ASN A 99 18.88 4.00 -16.00
N ARG A 100 18.27 4.64 -17.01
CA ARG A 100 17.23 5.67 -16.78
C ARG A 100 16.00 5.10 -16.07
N ILE A 101 15.56 3.90 -16.48
CA ILE A 101 14.40 3.23 -15.87
C ILE A 101 14.71 2.83 -14.43
N VAL A 102 15.92 2.34 -14.14
CA VAL A 102 16.36 2.01 -12.78
C VAL A 102 16.30 3.23 -11.86
N TRP A 103 16.86 4.36 -12.28
CA TRP A 103 16.80 5.59 -11.48
C TRP A 103 15.37 6.09 -11.26
N LEU A 104 14.50 5.98 -12.28
CA LEU A 104 13.08 6.29 -12.14
C LEU A 104 12.39 5.39 -11.11
N CYS A 105 12.64 4.08 -11.14
CA CYS A 105 12.09 3.13 -10.18
C CYS A 105 12.57 3.40 -8.75
N ILE A 106 13.85 3.75 -8.57
CA ILE A 106 14.41 4.12 -7.26
C ILE A 106 13.71 5.38 -6.74
N ALA A 107 13.62 6.44 -7.56
CA ALA A 107 12.96 7.69 -7.18
C ALA A 107 11.48 7.48 -6.82
N LEU A 108 10.77 6.65 -7.59
CA LEU A 108 9.37 6.32 -7.33
C LEU A 108 9.19 5.50 -6.05
N SER A 109 10.12 4.58 -5.75
CA SER A 109 10.08 3.77 -4.53
C SER A 109 10.36 4.62 -3.28
N VAL A 110 11.38 5.48 -3.33
CA VAL A 110 11.72 6.38 -2.23
C VAL A 110 10.61 7.40 -1.98
N SER A 111 10.04 7.99 -3.03
CA SER A 111 8.93 8.95 -2.89
C SER A 111 7.67 8.28 -2.32
N SER A 112 7.35 7.06 -2.75
CA SER A 112 6.26 6.26 -2.19
C SER A 112 6.46 5.99 -0.70
N LEU A 113 7.66 5.61 -0.27
CA LEU A 113 7.97 5.36 1.14
C LEU A 113 7.84 6.64 1.99
N ILE A 114 8.38 7.76 1.52
CA ILE A 114 8.27 9.06 2.21
C ILE A 114 6.79 9.47 2.33
N ALA A 115 6.02 9.34 1.25
CA ALA A 115 4.60 9.65 1.25
C ALA A 115 3.80 8.75 2.21
N ALA A 116 4.14 7.46 2.25
CA ALA A 116 3.56 6.50 3.17
C ALA A 116 3.81 6.87 4.63
N GLU A 117 5.06 7.13 4.98
CA GLU A 117 5.44 7.53 6.34
C GLU A 117 4.84 8.87 6.73
N TRP A 118 4.84 9.84 5.84
CA TRP A 118 4.26 11.16 6.12
C TRP A 118 2.74 11.07 6.35
N SER A 119 2.03 10.29 5.53
CA SER A 119 0.60 10.03 5.70
C SER A 119 0.31 9.31 7.01
N ALA A 120 1.10 8.29 7.34
CA ALA A 120 0.96 7.54 8.59
C ALA A 120 1.22 8.42 9.83
N ARG A 121 2.25 9.27 9.79
CA ARG A 121 2.56 10.24 10.87
C ARG A 121 1.43 11.26 11.03
N ARG A 122 0.92 11.81 9.92
CA ARG A 122 -0.16 12.81 9.94
C ARG A 122 -1.44 12.23 10.54
N ILE A 123 -1.85 11.03 10.13
CA ILE A 123 -3.08 10.40 10.65
C ILE A 123 -2.91 10.02 12.13
N ARG A 124 -1.73 9.53 12.53
CA ARG A 124 -1.44 9.25 13.94
C ARG A 124 -1.54 10.52 14.79
N PHE A 125 -0.97 11.63 14.31
CA PHE A 125 -1.08 12.95 14.97
C PHE A 125 -2.53 13.42 15.13
N TRP A 126 -3.39 13.20 14.13
CA TRP A 126 -4.82 13.52 14.22
C TRP A 126 -5.60 12.64 15.22
N LEU A 127 -5.20 11.37 15.38
CA LEU A 127 -5.86 10.42 16.29
C LEU A 127 -5.37 10.54 17.74
N THR A 128 -4.09 10.85 17.95
CA THR A 128 -3.50 11.02 19.29
C THR A 128 -3.52 12.49 19.74
N GLY A 129 -4.62 13.21 19.51
CA GLY A 129 -4.83 14.59 19.99
C GLY A 129 -4.75 14.79 21.51
N VAL A 130 -4.22 13.83 22.27
CA VAL A 130 -3.72 14.02 23.63
C VAL A 130 -2.24 14.31 23.55
N ARG A 131 -1.92 15.60 23.71
CA ARG A 131 -0.58 16.12 24.00
C ARG A 131 0.05 15.26 25.10
N THR A 132 1.20 14.66 24.80
CA THR A 132 2.27 14.53 25.80
C THR A 132 3.12 15.78 25.72
#